data_AF-A0A914JLH0-F1
#
_entry.id   AF-A0A914JLH0-F1
#
_cell.length_a   1.000
_cell.length_b   1.000
_cell.length_c   1.000
_cell.angle_alpha   90.00
_cell.angle_beta   90.00
_cell.angle_gamma   90.00
#
_symmetry.space_group_name_H-M   'P 1'
#
loop_
_entity.id
_entity.type
_entity.pdbx_description
1 polymer ?
#
loop_
_entity_poly.entity_id
_entity_poly.type
_entity_poly.pdbx_seq_one_letter_code
_entity_poly.pdbx_strand_id
1 'polypeptide(L)'
;MAANKAPFVLTLDADFLNSLPESGAVNALEMFLEQVLARRDSFVVTMTQAIEWMQRPVTLANINNFTPWQCRYRIHQPIRPCENPSICSYPRTATQSMAHSFRVCGSCPSVYPWLNDPLGQNQGKELPYGKRS
;
A
#
# COMPACT_ATOMS: atom_id res chain seq x y z
N MET A 1 -19.87 23.56 19.07
CA MET A 1 -19.51 24.10 17.73
C MET A 1 -19.24 22.92 16.82
N ALA A 2 -20.01 22.74 15.74
CA ALA A 2 -19.70 21.74 14.73
C ALA A 2 -18.74 22.36 13.71
N ALA A 3 -17.52 21.81 13.63
CA ALA A 3 -16.55 22.16 12.61
C ALA A 3 -17.01 21.65 11.22
N ASN A 4 -16.34 22.10 10.16
CA ASN A 4 -16.64 21.87 8.73
C ASN A 4 -16.59 20.41 8.24
N LYS A 5 -16.59 19.40 9.13
CA LYS A 5 -16.51 17.96 8.82
C LYS A 5 -15.45 17.61 7.75
N ALA A 6 -14.33 18.34 7.74
CA ALA A 6 -13.22 18.02 6.85
C ALA A 6 -12.69 16.61 7.14
N PRO A 7 -12.23 15.86 6.12
CA PRO A 7 -11.66 14.53 6.34
C PRO A 7 -10.51 14.56 7.36
N PHE A 8 -10.60 13.69 8.36
CA PHE A 8 -9.52 13.48 9.32
C PHE A 8 -8.55 12.44 8.76
N VAL A 9 -7.32 12.85 8.45
CA VAL A 9 -6.29 11.97 7.90
C VAL A 9 -5.45 11.40 9.04
N LEU A 10 -5.41 10.07 9.14
CA LEU A 10 -4.60 9.35 10.11
C LEU A 10 -3.37 8.77 9.41
N THR A 11 -2.19 9.35 9.67
CA THR A 11 -0.90 8.89 9.13
C THR A 11 -0.15 8.10 10.19
N LEU A 12 0.12 6.82 9.94
CA LEU A 12 0.82 5.91 10.84
C LEU A 12 1.87 5.12 10.06
N ASP A 13 2.97 4.76 10.71
CA ASP A 13 3.98 3.85 10.19
C ASP A 13 4.09 2.58 11.06
N ALA A 14 4.82 1.59 10.55
CA ALA A 14 4.98 0.30 11.24
C ALA A 14 5.77 0.44 12.55
N ASP A 15 6.72 1.36 12.64
CA ASP A 15 7.52 1.56 13.84
C ASP A 15 6.68 2.13 14.97
N PHE A 16 5.81 3.10 14.67
CA PHE A 16 4.84 3.66 15.60
C PHE A 16 3.89 2.58 16.13
N LEU A 17 3.37 1.70 15.27
CA LEU A 17 2.48 0.61 15.69
C LEU A 17 3.16 -0.40 16.62
N ASN A 18 4.49 -0.49 16.57
CA ASN A 18 5.30 -1.35 17.44
C ASN A 18 5.99 -0.58 18.59
N SER A 19 5.73 0.73 18.73
CA SER A 19 6.45 1.59 19.68
C SER A 19 6.07 1.34 21.15
N LEU A 20 4.92 0.70 21.39
CA LEU A 20 4.43 0.38 22.74
C LEU A 20 4.48 -1.13 23.00
N PRO A 21 4.81 -1.55 24.23
CA PRO A 21 4.74 -2.95 24.65
C PRO A 21 3.34 -3.55 24.43
N GLU A 22 3.28 -4.88 24.35
CA GLU A 22 2.01 -5.63 24.32
C GLU A 22 1.03 -5.18 23.22
N SER A 23 1.53 -4.70 22.09
CA SER A 23 0.73 -4.15 20.98
C SER A 23 -0.13 -2.94 21.38
N GLY A 24 0.28 -2.18 22.40
CA GLY A 24 -0.52 -1.10 22.97
C GLY A 24 -0.96 -0.04 21.95
N ALA A 25 -0.12 0.29 20.96
CA ALA A 25 -0.47 1.24 19.91
C ALA A 25 -1.53 0.67 18.95
N VAL A 26 -1.45 -0.63 18.62
CA VAL A 26 -2.45 -1.33 17.81
C VAL A 26 -3.79 -1.40 18.55
N ASN A 27 -3.77 -1.77 19.84
CA ASN A 27 -4.98 -1.84 20.66
C ASN A 27 -5.67 -0.47 20.79
N ALA A 28 -4.88 0.60 20.98
CA ALA A 28 -5.42 1.96 21.03
C ALA A 28 -6.04 2.38 19.68
N LEU A 29 -5.41 2.01 18.56
CA LEU A 29 -5.95 2.25 17.23
C LEU A 29 -7.26 1.49 17.01
N GLU A 30 -7.32 0.21 17.42
CA GLU A 30 -8.54 -0.61 17.33
C GLU A 30 -9.68 0.02 18.13
N MET A 31 -9.43 0.41 19.39
CA MET A 31 -10.42 1.11 20.22
C MET A 31 -10.90 2.43 19.59
N PHE A 32 -9.99 3.19 18.98
CA PHE A 32 -10.36 4.41 18.25
C PHE A 32 -11.28 4.10 17.06
N LEU A 33 -10.93 3.08 16.26
CA LEU A 33 -11.73 2.67 15.10
C LEU A 33 -13.11 2.17 15.52
N GLU A 34 -13.22 1.38 16.60
CA GLU A 34 -14.51 0.94 17.14
C GLU A 34 -15.40 2.13 17.52
N GLN A 35 -14.85 3.14 18.19
CA GLN A 35 -15.60 4.35 18.58
C GLN A 35 -16.03 5.19 17.38
N VAL A 36 -15.19 5.26 16.34
CA VAL A 36 -15.53 5.96 15.09
C VAL A 36 -16.63 5.20 14.34
N LEU A 37 -16.51 3.88 14.20
CA LEU A 37 -17.47 3.03 13.48
C LEU A 37 -18.81 2.91 14.22
N ALA A 38 -18.85 3.13 15.53
CA ALA A 38 -20.09 3.21 16.29
C ALA A 38 -20.98 4.40 15.89
N ARG A 39 -20.41 5.43 15.24
CA ARG A 39 -21.14 6.63 14.79
C ARG A 39 -21.71 6.40 13.39
N ARG A 40 -23.01 6.66 13.22
CA ARG A 40 -23.71 6.52 11.92
C ARG A 40 -23.30 7.55 10.87
N ASP A 41 -22.58 8.60 11.26
CA ASP A 41 -22.16 9.70 10.39
C ASP A 41 -20.65 9.73 10.13
N SER A 42 -19.94 8.67 10.48
CA SER A 42 -18.49 8.53 10.33
C SER A 42 -18.14 7.29 9.50
N PHE A 43 -17.15 7.43 8.63
CA PHE A 43 -16.75 6.37 7.69
C PHE A 43 -15.23 6.29 7.62
N VAL A 44 -14.70 5.07 7.69
CA VAL A 44 -13.28 4.81 7.43
C VAL A 44 -13.16 4.43 5.96
N VAL A 45 -12.45 5.25 5.20
CA VAL A 45 -12.34 5.12 3.74
C VAL A 45 -10.90 5.28 3.29
N THR A 46 -10.59 4.77 2.10
CA THR A 46 -9.30 5.03 1.44
C THR A 46 -9.20 6.48 0.93
N MET A 47 -7.99 6.95 0.65
CA MET A 47 -7.78 8.28 0.06
C MET A 47 -8.52 8.43 -1.28
N THR A 48 -8.52 7.38 -2.11
CA THR A 48 -9.25 7.35 -3.39
C THR A 48 -10.74 7.55 -3.18
N GLN A 49 -11.34 6.81 -2.23
CA GLN A 49 -12.76 6.94 -1.89
C GLN A 49 -13.13 8.33 -1.37
N ALA A 50 -12.24 8.95 -0.57
CA ALA A 50 -12.45 10.33 -0.12
C ALA A 50 -12.45 11.31 -1.29
N ILE A 51 -11.53 11.17 -2.24
CA ILE A 51 -11.48 11.99 -3.47
C ILE A 51 -12.74 11.77 -4.33
N GLU A 52 -13.19 10.54 -4.50
CA GLU A 52 -14.41 10.22 -5.25
C GLU A 52 -15.65 10.90 -4.67
N TRP A 53 -15.75 10.97 -3.33
CA TRP A 53 -16.81 11.72 -2.66
C TRP A 53 -16.64 13.24 -2.84
N MET A 54 -15.42 13.78 -2.74
CA MET A 54 -15.18 15.21 -3.00
C MET A 54 -15.54 15.62 -4.43
N GLN A 55 -15.31 14.74 -5.41
CA GLN A 55 -15.70 14.96 -6.81
C GLN A 55 -17.22 14.92 -7.01
N ARG A 56 -17.94 14.09 -6.24
CA ARG A 56 -19.39 13.88 -6.35
C ARG A 56 -20.02 13.74 -4.96
N PRO A 57 -20.17 14.85 -4.22
CA PRO A 57 -20.61 14.78 -2.83
C PRO A 57 -22.07 14.31 -2.77
N VAL A 58 -22.31 13.35 -1.88
CA VAL A 58 -23.66 12.90 -1.52
C VAL A 58 -23.93 13.18 -0.06
N THR A 59 -25.21 13.40 0.27
CA THR A 59 -25.64 13.60 1.65
C THR A 59 -25.52 12.32 2.47
N LEU A 60 -25.50 12.46 3.80
CA LEU A 60 -25.46 11.31 4.70
C LEU A 60 -26.63 10.32 4.47
N ALA A 61 -27.80 10.82 4.09
CA ALA A 61 -28.96 9.96 3.79
C ALA A 61 -28.73 9.05 2.57
N ASN A 62 -27.91 9.48 1.61
CA ASN A 62 -27.66 8.78 0.35
C ASN A 62 -26.32 8.05 0.32
N ILE A 63 -25.49 8.17 1.37
CA ILE A 63 -24.12 7.64 1.38
C ILE A 63 -24.07 6.11 1.23
N ASN A 64 -25.08 5.39 1.75
CA ASN A 64 -25.17 3.93 1.62
C ASN A 64 -25.38 3.48 0.16
N ASN A 65 -25.95 4.37 -0.68
CA ASN A 65 -26.15 4.13 -2.11
C ASN A 65 -24.99 4.67 -2.96
N PHE A 66 -23.95 5.22 -2.33
CA PHE A 66 -22.80 5.77 -3.04
C PHE A 66 -21.93 4.65 -3.62
N THR A 67 -22.14 4.36 -4.90
CA THR A 67 -21.48 3.25 -5.61
C THR A 67 -19.96 3.16 -5.44
N PRO A 68 -19.18 4.27 -5.41
CA PRO A 68 -17.73 4.19 -5.22
C PRO A 68 -17.29 3.65 -3.84
N TRP A 69 -18.13 3.81 -2.82
CA TRP A 69 -17.86 3.26 -1.48
C TRP A 69 -18.43 1.85 -1.29
N GLN A 70 -19.20 1.34 -2.26
CA GLN A 70 -19.76 -0.01 -2.15
C GLN A 70 -18.67 -1.06 -2.36
N CYS A 71 -18.49 -1.92 -1.35
CA CYS A 71 -17.59 -3.07 -1.44
C CYS A 71 -18.07 -4.05 -2.49
N ARG A 72 -17.51 -3.98 -3.71
CA ARG A 72 -17.72 -4.98 -4.75
C ARG A 72 -16.88 -6.21 -4.42
N TYR A 73 -17.36 -7.03 -3.48
CA TYR A 73 -16.74 -8.30 -3.05
C TYR A 73 -16.42 -9.25 -4.22
N ARG A 74 -17.05 -9.04 -5.38
CA ARG A 74 -16.91 -9.89 -6.57
C ARG A 74 -15.80 -9.49 -7.55
N ILE A 75 -15.20 -8.29 -7.44
CA ILE A 75 -14.18 -7.83 -8.41
C ILE A 75 -12.75 -8.07 -7.90
N HIS A 76 -12.58 -8.10 -6.58
CA HIS A 76 -11.35 -8.54 -5.94
C HIS A 76 -11.67 -9.86 -5.24
N GLN A 77 -11.43 -11.00 -5.92
CA GLN A 77 -11.08 -12.17 -5.13
C GLN A 77 -9.98 -11.70 -4.17
N PRO A 78 -10.07 -11.94 -2.85
CA PRO A 78 -8.97 -11.60 -1.97
C PRO A 78 -7.74 -12.17 -2.64
N ILE A 79 -6.78 -11.31 -2.99
CA ILE A 79 -5.53 -11.73 -3.62
C ILE A 79 -5.06 -12.83 -2.71
N ARG A 80 -5.18 -14.09 -3.17
CA ARG A 80 -4.88 -15.20 -2.29
C ARG A 80 -3.44 -14.97 -1.90
N PRO A 81 -3.13 -14.90 -0.59
CA PRO A 81 -1.74 -14.83 -0.17
C PRO A 81 -1.03 -15.93 -0.93
N CYS A 82 0.03 -15.60 -1.66
CA CYS A 82 0.73 -16.65 -2.39
C CYS A 82 1.29 -17.62 -1.36
N GLU A 83 0.77 -18.85 -1.38
CA GLU A 83 1.07 -19.85 -0.36
C GLU A 83 2.56 -20.19 -0.33
N ASN A 84 3.21 -20.14 -1.49
CA ASN A 84 4.63 -20.39 -1.62
C ASN A 84 5.33 -19.24 -2.38
N PRO A 85 5.74 -18.16 -1.68
CA PRO A 85 6.48 -17.07 -2.29
C PRO A 85 7.91 -17.50 -2.63
N SER A 86 8.41 -17.08 -3.79
CA SER A 86 9.82 -17.23 -4.13
C SER A 86 10.65 -16.24 -3.30
N ILE A 87 11.78 -16.69 -2.76
CA ILE A 87 12.77 -15.86 -2.10
C ILE A 87 13.87 -15.54 -3.10
N CYS A 88 13.98 -14.26 -3.48
CA CYS A 88 14.94 -13.80 -4.48
C CYS A 88 16.07 -13.07 -3.77
N SER A 89 17.28 -13.63 -3.82
CA SER A 89 18.47 -13.10 -3.14
C SER A 89 19.53 -12.74 -4.16
N TYR A 90 19.97 -11.49 -4.13
CA TYR A 90 20.98 -10.95 -5.06
C TYR A 90 22.22 -10.51 -4.28
N PRO A 91 23.41 -10.93 -4.71
CA PRO A 91 24.65 -10.52 -4.07
C PRO A 91 24.89 -9.03 -4.28
N ARG A 92 25.72 -8.44 -3.41
CA ARG A 92 26.16 -7.06 -3.58
C ARG A 92 26.86 -6.88 -4.93
N THR A 93 26.41 -5.90 -5.71
CA THR A 93 27.06 -5.47 -6.95
C THR A 93 27.88 -4.20 -6.75
N ALA A 94 28.70 -3.80 -7.73
CA ALA A 94 29.53 -2.58 -7.65
C ALA A 94 28.70 -1.29 -7.42
N THR A 95 27.44 -1.29 -7.88
CA THR A 95 26.49 -0.18 -7.74
C THR A 95 25.64 -0.24 -6.47
N GLN A 96 25.74 -1.32 -5.69
CA GLN A 96 24.92 -1.54 -4.49
C GLN A 96 25.80 -1.58 -3.23
N SER A 97 25.29 -1.01 -2.14
CA SER A 97 25.99 -0.99 -0.85
C SER A 97 25.85 -2.30 -0.09
N MET A 98 24.82 -3.10 -0.36
CA MET A 98 24.54 -4.35 0.35
C MET A 98 23.95 -5.41 -0.59
N ALA A 99 23.89 -6.66 -0.11
CA ALA A 99 23.08 -7.69 -0.74
C ALA A 99 21.60 -7.39 -0.49
N HIS A 100 20.75 -7.72 -1.46
CA HIS A 100 19.33 -7.45 -1.38
C HIS A 100 18.52 -8.75 -1.51
N SER A 101 17.47 -8.87 -0.71
CA SER A 101 16.54 -10.00 -0.76
C SER A 101 15.10 -9.54 -0.65
N PHE A 102 14.21 -10.13 -1.44
CA PHE A 102 12.77 -9.90 -1.32
C PHE A 102 11.96 -11.15 -1.65
N ARG A 103 10.69 -11.16 -1.25
CA ARG A 103 9.74 -12.23 -1.54
C ARG A 103 8.79 -11.79 -2.66
N VAL A 104 8.48 -12.69 -3.59
CA VAL A 104 7.56 -12.43 -4.70
C VAL A 104 6.62 -13.61 -4.94
N CYS A 105 5.38 -13.29 -5.29
CA CYS A 105 4.40 -14.27 -5.76
C CYS A 105 4.63 -14.55 -7.25
N GLY A 106 5.70 -15.28 -7.59
CA GLY A 106 6.09 -15.55 -8.97
C GLY A 106 7.56 -15.96 -9.09
N SER A 107 8.11 -15.84 -10.30
CA SER A 107 9.53 -16.11 -10.55
C SER A 107 10.41 -14.93 -10.17
N CYS A 108 11.64 -15.21 -9.73
CA CYS A 108 12.62 -14.17 -9.45
C CYS A 108 13.06 -13.47 -10.75
N PRO A 109 13.14 -12.13 -10.77
CA PRO A 109 13.73 -11.40 -11.90
C PRO A 109 15.22 -11.73 -12.05
N SER A 110 15.78 -11.46 -13.23
CA SER A 110 17.17 -11.80 -13.54
C SER A 110 18.17 -10.98 -12.73
N VAL A 111 17.84 -9.74 -12.42
CA VAL A 111 18.63 -8.86 -11.55
C VAL A 111 17.73 -8.17 -10.52
N TYR A 112 18.32 -7.61 -9.46
CA TYR A 112 17.56 -6.88 -8.44
C TYR A 112 16.90 -5.63 -9.06
N PRO A 113 15.57 -5.49 -8.97
CA PRO A 113 14.87 -4.32 -9.48
C PRO A 113 15.39 -3.02 -8.84
N TRP A 114 15.73 -2.03 -9.67
CA TRP A 114 16.25 -0.74 -9.22
C TRP A 114 15.69 0.41 -10.06
N LEU A 115 16.05 1.65 -9.71
CA LEU A 115 15.56 2.86 -10.39
C LEU A 115 15.72 2.83 -11.92
N ASN A 116 16.82 2.23 -12.42
CA ASN A 116 17.11 2.14 -13.86
C ASN A 116 16.65 0.83 -14.52
N ASP A 117 16.19 -0.14 -13.73
CA ASP A 117 15.66 -1.42 -14.20
C ASP A 117 14.57 -1.90 -13.22
N PRO A 118 13.37 -1.31 -13.28
CA PRO A 118 12.32 -1.57 -12.30
C PRO A 118 11.72 -2.98 -12.43
N LEU A 119 11.97 -3.67 -13.55
CA LEU A 119 11.51 -5.03 -13.78
C LEU A 119 12.61 -6.08 -13.52
N GLY A 120 13.85 -5.66 -13.34
CA GLY A 120 14.99 -6.56 -13.16
C GLY A 120 15.26 -7.44 -14.39
N GLN A 121 15.03 -6.90 -15.59
CA GLN A 121 15.16 -7.60 -16.87
C GLN A 121 16.56 -7.50 -17.49
N ASN A 122 17.48 -6.77 -16.86
CA ASN A 122 18.84 -6.55 -17.34
C ASN A 122 18.89 -5.88 -18.73
N GLN A 123 17.89 -5.06 -19.06
CA GLN A 123 17.80 -4.33 -20.34
C GLN A 123 18.73 -3.11 -20.44
N GLY A 124 19.53 -2.84 -19.42
CA GLY A 124 20.50 -1.74 -19.38
C GLY A 124 21.89 -2.08 -19.96
N LYS A 125 22.07 -3.21 -20.67
CA LYS A 125 23.38 -3.67 -21.16
C LYS A 125 23.48 -3.96 -22.67
N GLU A 126 22.69 -3.29 -23.50
CA GLU A 126 22.98 -3.17 -24.95
C GLU A 126 23.19 -1.71 -25.35
N LEU A 127 24.34 -1.16 -24.95
CA LEU A 127 24.99 -0.10 -25.71
C LEU A 127 26.36 -0.65 -26.10
N PRO A 128 26.61 -0.92 -27.41
CA PRO A 128 27.93 -1.37 -27.85
C PRO A 128 28.88 -0.18 -27.70
N TYR A 129 29.61 -0.13 -26.58
CA TYR A 129 30.67 0.87 -26.42
C TYR A 129 31.77 0.54 -27.44
N GLY A 130 31.94 1.47 -28.37
CA GLY A 130 32.64 1.26 -29.62
C GLY A 130 34.07 0.77 -29.48
N LYS A 131 34.46 -0.04 -30.47
CA LYS A 131 35.87 -0.24 -30.85
C LYS A 131 36.51 1.14 -31.00
N ARG A 132 37.63 1.36 -30.33
CA ARG A 132 38.51 2.49 -30.62
C ARG A 132 39.85 1.91 -31.07
N SER A 133 40.25 2.35 -32.27
CA SER A 133 41.53 2.11 -32.95
C SER A 133 42.75 2.38 -32.07
#